data_AF-A0A925UTJ4-F1
#
_entry.id   AF-A0A925UTJ4-F1
#
_cell.length_a   1.000
_cell.length_b   1.000
_cell.length_c   1.000
_cell.angle_alpha   90.00
_cell.angle_beta   90.00
_cell.angle_gamma   90.00
#
_symmetry.space_group_name_H-M   'P 1'
#
loop_
_entity.id
_entity.type
_entity.pdbx_description
1 polymer ?
#
loop_
_entity_poly.entity_id
_entity_poly.type
_entity_poly.pdbx_seq_one_letter_code
_entity_poly.pdbx_strand_id
1 'polypeptide(L)'
;MRVESIVTSESKLRYLLVNDVGDPVEPVLKYLKYKDNTGAARNILRAYSYHLKLFFEYLEQEQLDYQNIGIDEMASFMRWLQNPYSNMKVSPISTVSSSRTARTINLVISAVISFYDYLMRHDD
;
A
#
# COMPACT_ATOMS: atom_id res chain seq x y z
N MET A 1 6.91 -3.33 -7.89
CA MET A 1 6.39 -1.94 -7.85
C MET A 1 7.36 -0.99 -7.13
N ARG A 2 7.27 0.34 -7.31
CA ARG A 2 8.09 1.33 -6.56
C ARG A 2 7.36 2.65 -6.27
N VAL A 3 7.79 3.37 -5.22
CA VAL A 3 7.30 4.72 -4.93
C VAL A 3 8.29 5.73 -5.53
N GLU A 4 7.79 6.62 -6.39
CA GLU A 4 8.54 7.72 -6.98
C GLU A 4 8.14 9.07 -6.38
N SER A 5 9.07 10.02 -6.38
CA SER A 5 8.79 11.39 -5.98
C SER A 5 8.63 12.29 -7.21
N ILE A 6 7.54 13.05 -7.26
CA ILE A 6 7.24 13.99 -8.34
C ILE A 6 7.11 15.41 -7.79
N VAL A 7 7.44 16.40 -8.60
CA VAL A 7 7.19 17.81 -8.29
C VAL A 7 5.99 18.26 -9.13
N THR A 8 4.94 18.73 -8.48
CA THR A 8 3.75 19.24 -9.18
C THR A 8 4.04 20.61 -9.79
N SER A 9 3.15 21.06 -10.69
CA SER A 9 3.18 22.41 -11.28
C SER A 9 3.21 23.53 -10.22
N GLU A 10 2.72 23.26 -9.02
CA GLU A 10 2.72 24.18 -7.87
C GLU A 10 4.03 24.09 -7.03
N SER A 11 5.09 23.48 -7.56
CA SER A 11 6.36 23.23 -6.86
C SER A 11 6.23 22.38 -5.59
N LYS A 12 5.20 21.53 -5.50
CA LYS A 12 4.97 20.67 -4.33
C LYS A 12 5.53 19.27 -4.59
N LEU A 13 6.37 18.77 -3.67
CA LEU A 13 6.84 17.38 -3.69
C LEU A 13 5.71 16.42 -3.31
N ARG A 14 5.44 15.44 -4.17
CA ARG A 14 4.41 14.39 -4.02
C ARG A 14 4.98 13.02 -4.32
N TYR A 15 4.19 11.99 -4.04
CA TYR A 15 4.59 10.60 -4.16
C TYR A 15 3.60 9.84 -5.05
N LEU A 16 4.14 8.97 -5.89
CA LEU A 16 3.40 8.16 -6.84
C LEU A 16 3.81 6.70 -6.67
N LEU A 17 2.84 5.80 -6.61
CA LEU A 17 3.10 4.37 -6.74
C LEU A 17 3.05 4.00 -8.22
N VAL A 18 4.14 3.42 -8.73
CA VAL A 18 4.23 2.91 -10.10
C VAL A 18 4.44 1.40 -10.11
N ASN A 19 3.86 0.74 -11.11
CA ASN A 19 4.02 -0.68 -11.35
C ASN A 19 5.42 -0.97 -11.96
N ASP A 20 5.68 -2.24 -12.28
CA ASP A 20 6.99 -2.67 -12.80
C ASP A 20 7.28 -2.18 -14.22
N VAL A 21 6.23 -1.84 -14.98
CA VAL A 21 6.35 -1.25 -16.33
C VAL A 21 6.56 0.27 -16.27
N GLY A 22 6.40 0.88 -15.09
CA GLY A 22 6.56 2.31 -14.85
C GLY A 22 5.26 3.12 -14.93
N ASP A 23 4.12 2.46 -15.14
CA ASP A 23 2.83 3.13 -15.16
C ASP A 23 2.30 3.37 -13.74
N PRO A 24 1.55 4.47 -13.50
CA PRO A 24 0.86 4.70 -12.25
C PRO A 24 -0.07 3.55 -11.86
N VAL A 25 -0.07 3.18 -10.58
CA VAL A 25 -1.16 2.39 -10.00
C VAL A 25 -2.36 3.33 -9.81
N GLU A 26 -3.18 3.43 -10.85
CA GLU A 26 -4.31 4.36 -10.97
C GLU A 26 -5.19 4.50 -9.71
N PRO A 27 -5.70 3.42 -9.08
CA PRO A 27 -6.53 3.57 -7.90
C PRO A 27 -5.78 4.22 -6.72
N VAL A 28 -4.49 3.91 -6.56
CA VAL A 28 -3.63 4.52 -5.52
C VAL A 28 -3.36 5.99 -5.84
N LEU A 29 -3.10 6.33 -7.11
CA LEU A 29 -2.92 7.71 -7.55
C LEU A 29 -4.16 8.56 -7.23
N LYS A 30 -5.36 8.10 -7.62
CA LYS A 30 -6.63 8.79 -7.36
C LYS A 30 -6.84 9.02 -5.85
N TYR A 31 -6.59 7.99 -5.04
CA TYR A 31 -6.70 8.08 -3.59
C TYR A 31 -5.70 9.06 -2.96
N LEU A 32 -4.43 9.01 -3.37
CA LEU A 32 -3.41 9.92 -2.85
C LEU A 32 -3.70 11.38 -3.24
N LYS A 33 -4.24 11.61 -4.44
CA LYS A 33 -4.72 12.93 -4.88
C LYS A 33 -5.89 13.41 -4.02
N TYR A 34 -6.84 12.54 -3.70
CA TYR A 34 -7.92 12.86 -2.75
C TYR A 34 -7.35 13.25 -1.38
N LYS A 35 -6.46 12.44 -0.81
CA LYS A 35 -5.83 12.75 0.50
C LYS A 35 -5.09 14.09 0.46
N ASP A 36 -4.36 14.37 -0.60
CA ASP A 36 -3.66 15.65 -0.79
C ASP A 36 -4.65 16.83 -0.81
N ASN A 37 -5.74 16.71 -1.56
CA ASN A 37 -6.79 17.73 -1.63
C ASN A 37 -7.52 17.94 -0.29
N THR A 38 -7.61 16.90 0.56
CA THR A 38 -8.14 17.03 1.93
C THR A 38 -7.14 17.61 2.95
N GLY A 39 -5.95 18.02 2.50
CA GLY A 39 -4.95 18.67 3.36
C GLY A 39 -3.99 17.72 4.07
N ALA A 40 -3.87 16.47 3.63
CA ALA A 40 -2.91 15.53 4.22
C ALA A 40 -1.47 16.05 4.08
N ALA A 41 -0.71 16.01 5.18
CA ALA A 41 0.68 16.43 5.17
C ALA A 41 1.56 15.53 4.27
N ARG A 42 2.64 16.09 3.73
CA ARG A 42 3.59 15.40 2.83
C ARG A 42 4.08 14.05 3.39
N ASN A 43 4.39 13.99 4.68
CA ASN A 43 4.87 12.77 5.33
C ASN A 43 3.79 11.69 5.42
N ILE A 44 2.52 12.09 5.56
CA ILE A 44 1.38 11.18 5.54
C ILE A 44 1.22 10.61 4.13
N LEU A 45 1.25 11.45 3.09
CA LEU A 45 1.20 11.01 1.69
C LEU A 45 2.34 10.04 1.37
N ARG A 46 3.56 10.34 1.85
CA ARG A 46 4.72 9.44 1.72
C ARG A 46 4.42 8.09 2.35
N ALA A 47 4.05 8.08 3.64
CA ALA A 47 3.80 6.86 4.38
C ALA A 47 2.69 6.02 3.72
N TYR A 48 1.58 6.66 3.35
CA TYR A 48 0.45 6.01 2.68
C TYR A 48 0.86 5.40 1.34
N SER A 49 1.73 6.07 0.56
CA SER A 49 2.26 5.51 -0.69
C SER A 49 3.04 4.21 -0.45
N TYR A 50 3.90 4.16 0.58
CA TYR A 50 4.65 2.94 0.92
C TYR A 50 3.75 1.86 1.55
N HIS A 51 2.75 2.23 2.34
CA HIS A 51 1.81 1.27 2.90
C HIS A 51 0.96 0.61 1.82
N LEU A 52 0.45 1.40 0.86
CA LEU A 52 -0.31 0.89 -0.27
C LEU A 52 0.58 0.10 -1.23
N LYS A 53 1.85 0.48 -1.39
CA LYS A 53 2.82 -0.36 -2.12
C LYS A 53 2.85 -1.79 -1.55
N LEU A 54 2.97 -1.94 -0.23
CA LEU A 54 2.99 -3.27 0.40
C LEU A 54 1.72 -4.06 0.12
N PHE A 55 0.58 -3.39 0.13
CA PHE A 55 -0.70 -4.03 -0.17
C PHE A 55 -0.78 -4.48 -1.63
N PHE A 56 -0.45 -3.62 -2.59
CA PHE A 56 -0.50 -3.97 -4.01
C PHE A 56 0.56 -4.99 -4.41
N GLU A 57 1.74 -5.00 -3.76
CA GLU A 57 2.72 -6.08 -3.93
C GLU A 57 2.17 -7.43 -3.43
N TYR A 58 1.47 -7.43 -2.29
CA TYR A 58 0.79 -8.63 -1.80
C TYR A 58 -0.28 -9.13 -2.79
N LEU A 59 -1.12 -8.21 -3.30
CA LEU A 59 -2.17 -8.57 -4.27
C LEU A 59 -1.58 -9.17 -5.55
N GLU A 60 -0.50 -8.58 -6.07
CA GLU A 60 0.20 -9.09 -7.27
C GLU A 60 0.80 -10.48 -7.03
N GLN A 61 1.38 -10.73 -5.84
CA GLN A 61 1.93 -12.03 -5.48
C GLN A 61 0.88 -13.14 -5.39
N GLU A 62 -0.27 -12.83 -4.79
CA GLU A 62 -1.38 -13.77 -4.61
C GLU A 62 -2.35 -13.79 -5.81
N GLN A 63 -2.10 -12.98 -6.84
CA GLN A 63 -2.97 -12.82 -8.03
C GLN A 63 -4.40 -12.40 -7.66
N LEU A 64 -4.52 -11.52 -6.68
CA LEU A 64 -5.78 -10.98 -6.18
C LEU A 64 -6.12 -9.64 -6.84
N ASP A 65 -7.41 -9.42 -7.07
CA ASP A 65 -7.93 -8.14 -7.52
C ASP A 65 -8.30 -7.26 -6.31
N TYR A 66 -7.81 -6.02 -6.27
CA TYR A 66 -8.11 -5.08 -5.20
C TYR A 66 -9.61 -4.75 -5.09
N GLN A 67 -10.40 -4.98 -6.14
CA GLN A 67 -11.85 -4.77 -6.08
C GLN A 67 -12.58 -5.90 -5.33
N ASN A 68 -11.94 -7.06 -5.17
CA ASN A 68 -12.55 -8.29 -4.66
C ASN A 68 -11.85 -8.77 -3.37
N ILE A 69 -11.70 -7.87 -2.40
CA ILE A 69 -11.00 -8.15 -1.13
C ILE A 69 -11.98 -8.23 0.02
N GLY A 70 -12.06 -9.41 0.64
CA GLY A 70 -12.84 -9.68 1.82
C GLY A 70 -11.99 -9.74 3.10
N ILE A 71 -12.62 -10.26 4.15
CA ILE A 71 -12.00 -10.40 5.47
C ILE A 71 -10.87 -11.43 5.44
N ASP A 72 -11.01 -12.49 4.66
CA ASP A 72 -10.04 -13.58 4.59
C ASP A 72 -8.75 -13.15 3.86
N GLU A 73 -8.87 -12.37 2.79
CA GLU A 73 -7.73 -11.77 2.10
C GLU A 73 -7.04 -10.73 2.99
N MET A 74 -7.80 -9.94 3.76
CA MET A 74 -7.22 -9.02 4.75
C MET A 74 -6.48 -9.75 5.88
N ALA A 75 -7.00 -10.85 6.38
CA ALA A 75 -6.32 -11.69 7.37
C ALA A 75 -5.03 -12.29 6.80
N SER A 76 -5.08 -12.73 5.54
CA SER A 76 -3.92 -13.24 4.82
C SER A 76 -2.86 -12.16 4.59
N PHE A 77 -3.28 -10.92 4.27
CA PHE A 77 -2.39 -9.77 4.18
C PHE A 77 -1.73 -9.43 5.53
N MET A 78 -2.48 -9.47 6.64
CA MET A 78 -1.92 -9.27 7.98
C MET A 78 -0.83 -10.31 8.30
N ARG A 79 -1.08 -11.57 7.96
CA ARG A 79 -0.09 -12.65 8.09
C ARG A 79 1.12 -12.41 7.18
N TRP A 80 0.91 -11.97 5.94
CA TRP A 80 1.97 -11.61 5.00
C TRP A 80 2.84 -10.47 5.55
N LEU A 81 2.25 -9.47 6.21
CA LEU A 81 2.99 -8.37 6.83
C LEU A 81 3.90 -8.80 7.99
N GLN A 82 3.50 -9.83 8.73
CA GLN A 82 4.26 -10.41 9.84
C GLN A 82 5.44 -11.27 9.35
N ASN A 83 5.34 -11.81 8.13
CA ASN A 83 6.39 -12.64 7.56
C ASN A 83 7.63 -11.79 7.23
N PRO A 84 8.82 -12.13 7.76
CA PRO A 84 10.06 -11.44 7.41
C PRO A 84 10.45 -11.58 5.94
N TYR A 85 9.86 -12.51 5.19
CA TYR A 85 10.11 -12.72 3.77
C TYR A 85 8.98 -12.12 2.94
N SER A 86 9.26 -10.98 2.31
CA SER A 86 8.36 -10.37 1.32
C SER A 86 8.23 -11.21 0.03
N ASN A 87 9.02 -12.28 -0.11
CA ASN A 87 8.92 -13.27 -1.19
C ASN A 87 8.64 -14.64 -0.57
N MET A 88 7.46 -15.22 -0.82
CA MET A 88 7.10 -16.57 -0.35
C MET A 88 7.97 -17.71 -0.91
N LYS A 89 8.91 -17.44 -1.82
CA LYS A 89 9.75 -18.47 -2.48
C LYS A 89 11.02 -18.88 -1.71
N VAL A 90 11.30 -18.28 -0.55
CA VAL A 90 12.48 -18.65 0.25
C VAL A 90 12.08 -18.82 1.71
N SER A 91 11.96 -20.07 2.14
CA SER A 91 11.88 -20.43 3.56
C SER A 91 13.31 -20.56 4.11
N PRO A 92 13.73 -19.77 5.10
CA PRO A 92 14.99 -19.99 5.77
C PRO A 92 14.83 -20.91 6.96
N ILE A 93 15.95 -21.56 7.26
CA ILE A 93 16.14 -22.58 8.28
C ILE A 93 16.21 -21.98 9.70
N SER A 94 16.09 -20.65 9.86
CA SER A 94 16.22 -19.95 11.15
C SER A 94 14.96 -19.18 11.54
N THR A 95 14.64 -19.19 12.84
CA THR A 95 13.54 -18.45 13.48
C THR A 95 13.82 -16.95 13.39
N VAL A 96 13.33 -16.30 12.34
CA VAL A 96 13.46 -14.85 12.20
C VAL A 96 12.24 -14.20 12.85
N SER A 97 12.49 -13.40 13.89
CA SER A 97 11.50 -12.53 14.51
C SER A 97 10.84 -11.66 13.43
N SER A 98 9.52 -11.46 13.50
CA SER A 98 8.77 -10.65 12.55
C SER A 98 9.52 -9.35 12.22
N SER A 99 9.84 -9.12 10.94
CA SER A 99 10.65 -7.95 10.52
C SER A 99 9.99 -6.61 10.89
N ARG A 100 8.66 -6.58 11.03
CA ARG A 100 7.86 -5.38 11.32
C ARG A 100 7.28 -5.39 12.73
N THR A 101 7.28 -4.23 13.37
CA THR A 101 6.62 -4.04 14.66
C THR A 101 5.10 -4.06 14.50
N ALA A 102 4.37 -4.45 15.55
CA ALA A 102 2.91 -4.37 15.57
C ALA A 102 2.38 -2.96 15.22
N ARG A 103 3.10 -1.91 15.67
CA ARG A 103 2.77 -0.51 15.34
C ARG A 103 2.82 -0.26 13.83
N THR A 104 3.87 -0.73 13.15
CA THR A 104 4.01 -0.57 11.70
C THR A 104 2.91 -1.31 10.96
N ILE A 105 2.60 -2.54 11.37
CA ILE A 105 1.51 -3.33 10.78
C ILE A 105 0.18 -2.57 10.89
N ASN A 106 -0.15 -2.06 12.08
CA ASN A 106 -1.38 -1.30 12.30
C ASN A 106 -1.46 -0.04 11.43
N LEU A 107 -0.34 0.66 11.22
CA LEU A 107 -0.29 1.83 10.34
C LEU A 107 -0.50 1.46 8.86
N VAL A 108 0.02 0.32 8.42
CA VAL A 108 -0.23 -0.20 7.07
C VAL A 108 -1.70 -0.55 6.91
N ILE A 109 -2.26 -1.36 7.81
CA ILE A 109 -3.67 -1.77 7.78
C ILE A 109 -4.60 -0.55 7.82
N SER A 110 -4.31 0.45 8.65
CA SER A 110 -5.11 1.68 8.70
C SER A 110 -5.11 2.43 7.36
N ALA A 111 -3.98 2.45 6.65
CA ALA A 111 -3.89 3.09 5.33
C ALA A 111 -4.70 2.32 4.28
N VAL A 112 -4.71 0.98 4.34
CA VAL A 112 -5.50 0.12 3.44
C VAL A 112 -6.99 0.26 3.73
N ILE A 113 -7.43 0.23 5.00
CA ILE A 113 -8.83 0.47 5.37
C ILE A 113 -9.28 1.85 4.88
N SER A 114 -8.49 2.90 5.13
CA SER A 114 -8.83 4.24 4.65
C SER A 114 -8.85 4.35 3.11
N PHE A 115 -8.18 3.45 2.40
CA PHE A 115 -8.24 3.36 0.94
C PHE A 115 -9.53 2.68 0.47
N TYR A 116 -9.95 1.57 1.10
CA TYR A 116 -11.26 0.95 0.80
C TYR A 116 -12.43 1.86 1.17
N ASP A 117 -12.34 2.57 2.29
CA ASP A 117 -13.28 3.63 2.66
C ASP A 117 -13.43 4.71 1.57
N TYR A 118 -12.36 4.99 0.83
CA TYR A 118 -12.39 5.91 -0.30
C TYR A 118 -13.02 5.26 -1.53
N LEU A 119 -12.66 4.01 -1.85
CA LEU A 119 -13.23 3.27 -2.99
C LEU A 119 -14.74 3.11 -2.86
N MET A 120 -15.24 2.70 -1.68
CA MET A 120 -16.67 2.53 -1.42
C MET A 120 -17.50 3.83 -1.55
N ARG A 121 -16.85 5.00 -1.57
CA ARG A 121 -17.50 6.31 -1.74
C ARG A 121 -17.32 6.89 -3.15
N HIS A 122 -16.58 6.19 -4.01
CA HIS A 122 -16.24 6.64 -5.37
C HIS A 122 -16.63 5.64 -6.47
N ASP A 123 -16.93 4.38 -6.12
CA ASP A 123 -17.55 3.43 -7.03
C ASP A 123 -19.07 3.71 -7.09
N ASP A 124 -19.47 4.52 -8.09
CA ASP A 124 -20.83 4.65 -8.65
C ASP A 124 -20.78 4.25 -10.14
#